data_AF-A0A930MUA2-F1
#
_entry.id   AF-A0A930MUA2-F1
#
_cell.length_a   1.000
_cell.length_b   1.000
_cell.length_c   1.000
_cell.angle_alpha   90.00
_cell.angle_beta   90.00
_cell.angle_gamma   90.00
#
_symmetry.space_group_name_H-M   'P 1'
#
loop_
_entity.id
_entity.type
_entity.pdbx_description
1 polymer ?
#
loop_
_entity_poly.entity_id
_entity_poly.type
_entity_poly.pdbx_seq_one_letter_code
_entity_poly.pdbx_strand_id
1 'polypeptide(L)'
;IKGATAIYGNGANGGIINIVTKKNAAHKSFGGETSLAVSDHALRNNTPNTHGYRVNQQIYGDLGKFTYLVNASLAQTGSSVDADGQYLSPRQGLGDTRAYNALVKLGYSFSDKTNLELMYNLYKSRQNSLLIASGGKYLESPRIGVRGEQPKEAIPEGVAYNHNAYLKLTSRDIFKYTDFEASLQARSLKVVYDYRTVDPQKNSRWE
;
A
#
# COMPACT_ATOMS: atom_id res chain seq x y z
N ILE A 1 -7.66 -15.76 -3.24
CA ILE A 1 -8.64 -16.62 -3.95
C ILE A 1 -8.25 -16.62 -5.41
N LYS A 2 -7.95 -17.79 -5.96
CA LYS A 2 -7.47 -17.92 -7.34
C LYS A 2 -8.68 -18.15 -8.27
N GLY A 3 -8.62 -17.63 -9.50
CA GLY A 3 -9.65 -17.84 -10.51
C GLY A 3 -10.77 -16.81 -10.48
N ALA A 4 -11.46 -16.69 -11.63
CA ALA A 4 -12.58 -15.78 -11.81
C ALA A 4 -13.70 -16.07 -10.80
N THR A 5 -14.30 -15.02 -10.22
CA THR A 5 -15.46 -15.20 -9.33
C THR A 5 -16.42 -14.02 -9.36
N ALA A 6 -17.72 -14.31 -9.40
CA ALA A 6 -18.76 -13.29 -9.31
C ALA A 6 -19.04 -12.83 -7.86
N ILE A 7 -18.60 -13.60 -6.86
CA ILE A 7 -18.92 -13.38 -5.43
C ILE A 7 -18.32 -12.05 -4.92
N TYR A 8 -17.24 -11.58 -5.54
CA TYR A 8 -16.54 -10.37 -5.14
C TYR A 8 -16.73 -9.21 -6.13
N GLY A 9 -17.67 -9.36 -7.07
CA GLY A 9 -18.07 -8.30 -8.01
C GLY A 9 -17.08 -8.06 -9.16
N ASN A 10 -17.25 -6.90 -9.79
CA ASN A 10 -16.50 -6.49 -10.98
C ASN A 10 -14.99 -6.40 -10.69
N GLY A 11 -14.16 -7.00 -11.56
CA GLY A 11 -12.70 -6.97 -11.46
C GLY A 11 -12.05 -8.25 -10.92
N ALA A 12 -12.84 -9.27 -10.56
CA ALA A 12 -12.34 -10.53 -10.02
C ALA A 12 -11.94 -11.58 -11.09
N ASN A 13 -11.67 -11.19 -12.34
CA ASN A 13 -11.42 -12.09 -13.48
C ASN A 13 -10.17 -12.96 -13.34
N GLY A 14 -9.16 -12.50 -12.59
CA GLY A 14 -7.90 -13.23 -12.34
C GLY A 14 -7.80 -13.84 -10.94
N GLY A 15 -8.84 -13.72 -10.11
CA GLY A 15 -8.77 -13.94 -8.67
C GLY A 15 -8.65 -12.64 -7.88
N ILE A 16 -8.53 -12.79 -6.57
CA ILE A 16 -8.78 -11.73 -5.59
C ILE A 16 -7.91 -11.98 -4.35
N ILE A 17 -7.35 -10.90 -3.84
CA ILE A 17 -6.65 -10.89 -2.55
C ILE A 17 -7.66 -10.42 -1.51
N ASN A 18 -8.06 -11.33 -0.61
CA ASN A 18 -8.91 -10.96 0.51
C ASN A 18 -8.03 -10.54 1.69
N ILE A 19 -8.19 -9.30 2.13
CA ILE A 19 -7.47 -8.77 3.27
C ILE A 19 -8.47 -8.53 4.38
N VAL A 20 -8.37 -9.31 5.46
CA VAL A 20 -9.18 -9.11 6.67
C VAL A 20 -8.39 -8.23 7.62
N THR A 21 -8.86 -7.01 7.82
CA THR A 21 -8.30 -6.10 8.83
C THR A 21 -8.52 -6.68 10.23
N LYS A 22 -7.55 -6.50 11.13
CA LYS A 22 -7.65 -6.92 12.54
C LYS A 22 -8.95 -6.41 13.18
N LYS A 23 -9.46 -7.16 14.14
CA LYS A 23 -10.63 -6.79 14.97
C LYS A 23 -10.29 -7.00 16.43
N ASN A 24 -11.02 -6.35 17.31
CA ASN A 24 -10.92 -6.53 18.76
C ASN A 24 -11.55 -7.86 19.21
N ALA A 25 -10.94 -8.99 18.84
CA ALA A 25 -11.51 -10.32 19.11
C ALA A 25 -11.62 -10.65 20.61
N ALA A 26 -10.85 -9.96 21.45
CA ALA A 26 -10.86 -10.14 22.91
C ALA A 26 -11.84 -9.20 23.64
N HIS A 27 -12.66 -8.42 22.90
CA HIS A 27 -13.64 -7.48 23.44
C HIS A 27 -13.09 -6.53 24.51
N LYS A 28 -11.82 -6.11 24.36
CA LYS A 28 -11.17 -5.20 25.30
C LYS A 28 -11.69 -3.77 25.08
N SER A 29 -11.85 -3.00 26.15
CA SER A 29 -12.23 -1.58 26.02
C SER A 29 -11.18 -0.75 25.28
N PHE A 30 -9.92 -1.17 25.40
CA PHE A 30 -8.78 -0.59 24.71
C PHE A 30 -7.68 -1.64 24.51
N GLY A 31 -7.03 -1.58 23.36
CA GLY A 31 -5.88 -2.37 23.00
C GLY A 31 -5.07 -1.64 21.94
N GLY A 32 -3.79 -1.97 21.84
CA GLY A 32 -2.92 -1.37 20.84
C GLY A 32 -1.76 -2.27 20.50
N GLU A 33 -1.16 -2.01 19.35
CA GLU A 33 0.02 -2.70 18.86
C GLU A 33 0.93 -1.69 18.18
N THR A 34 2.20 -1.73 18.55
CA THR A 34 3.26 -0.96 17.90
C THR A 34 4.22 -1.95 17.27
N SER A 35 4.53 -1.76 16.00
CA SER A 35 5.51 -2.57 15.28
C SER A 35 6.56 -1.67 14.65
N LEU A 36 7.82 -2.00 14.93
CA LEU A 36 8.99 -1.38 14.33
C LEU A 36 9.70 -2.44 13.48
N ALA A 37 10.10 -2.06 12.27
CA ALA A 37 10.92 -2.91 11.43
C ALA A 37 12.03 -2.09 10.79
N VAL A 38 13.17 -2.73 10.62
CA VAL A 38 14.30 -2.22 9.85
C VAL A 38 14.63 -3.24 8.77
N SER A 39 15.16 -2.74 7.66
CA SER A 39 15.57 -3.57 6.52
C SER A 39 16.85 -3.00 5.95
N ASP A 40 17.64 -3.82 5.28
CA ASP A 40 18.84 -3.37 4.59
C ASP A 40 19.01 -4.16 3.30
N HIS A 41 19.19 -3.44 2.19
CA HIS A 41 19.45 -4.02 0.88
C HIS A 41 20.92 -4.44 0.69
N ALA A 42 21.86 -3.99 1.51
CA ALA A 42 23.29 -4.28 1.38
C ALA A 42 23.90 -4.90 2.64
N LEU A 43 23.35 -6.04 3.08
CA LEU A 43 23.83 -6.75 4.28
C LEU A 43 25.33 -7.13 4.25
N ARG A 44 25.94 -7.25 3.06
CA ARG A 44 27.34 -7.71 2.89
C ARG A 44 28.30 -6.63 2.40
N ASN A 45 27.79 -5.46 2.00
CA ASN A 45 28.56 -4.45 1.27
C ASN A 45 28.31 -3.10 1.94
N ASN A 46 29.34 -2.26 2.12
CA ASN A 46 29.20 -0.95 2.80
C ASN A 46 28.56 0.13 1.91
N THR A 47 27.55 -0.24 1.11
CA THR A 47 26.87 0.69 0.21
C THR A 47 25.94 1.59 1.02
N PRO A 48 26.06 2.92 0.92
CA PRO A 48 25.25 3.81 1.74
C PRO A 48 23.80 3.85 1.27
N ASN A 49 22.89 4.34 2.14
CA ASN A 49 21.47 4.57 1.85
C ASN A 49 20.64 3.31 1.56
N THR A 50 21.12 2.11 1.89
CA THR A 50 20.42 0.83 1.64
C THR A 50 19.48 0.42 2.77
N HIS A 51 19.53 1.13 3.90
CA HIS A 51 18.66 0.89 5.03
C HIS A 51 17.25 1.45 4.80
N GLY A 52 16.25 0.68 5.23
CA GLY A 52 14.86 1.08 5.30
C GLY A 52 14.31 0.91 6.71
N TYR A 53 13.19 1.57 6.98
CA TYR A 53 12.48 1.48 8.25
C TYR A 53 10.98 1.45 8.02
N ARG A 54 10.27 0.87 8.98
CA ARG A 54 8.81 0.93 9.07
C ARG A 54 8.37 1.09 10.51
N VAL A 55 7.46 2.02 10.71
CA VAL A 55 6.76 2.25 11.97
C VAL A 55 5.27 2.06 11.71
N ASN A 56 4.61 1.30 12.56
CA ASN A 56 3.18 1.11 12.48
C ASN A 56 2.58 1.10 13.89
N GLN A 57 1.51 1.87 14.05
CA GLN A 57 0.75 1.97 15.29
C GLN A 57 -0.69 1.59 15.00
N GLN A 58 -1.25 0.74 15.85
CA GLN A 58 -2.65 0.38 15.82
C GLN A 58 -3.25 0.53 17.21
N ILE A 59 -4.49 1.00 17.25
CA ILE A 59 -5.30 1.13 18.46
C ILE A 59 -6.70 0.63 18.12
N TYR A 60 -7.31 -0.14 19.02
CA TYR A 60 -8.64 -0.69 18.84
C TYR A 60 -9.33 -0.89 20.18
N GLY A 61 -10.65 -1.03 20.17
CA GLY A 61 -11.39 -1.30 21.39
C GLY A 61 -12.91 -1.34 21.19
N ASP A 62 -13.60 -1.74 22.25
CA ASP A 62 -15.06 -1.79 22.34
C ASP A 62 -15.55 -0.92 23.50
N LEU A 63 -16.42 0.04 23.22
CA LEU A 63 -17.08 0.92 24.18
C LEU A 63 -18.58 0.61 24.15
N GLY A 64 -18.97 -0.45 24.88
CA GLY A 64 -20.34 -0.96 24.87
C GLY A 64 -20.73 -1.44 23.47
N LYS A 65 -21.66 -0.73 22.82
CA LYS A 65 -22.14 -1.05 21.46
C LYS A 65 -21.22 -0.53 20.35
N PHE A 66 -20.23 0.29 20.68
CA PHE A 66 -19.37 0.93 19.70
C PHE A 66 -18.00 0.24 19.63
N THR A 67 -17.56 -0.16 18.45
CA THR A 67 -16.22 -0.72 18.22
C THR A 67 -15.42 0.23 17.35
N TYR A 68 -14.13 0.35 17.62
CA TYR A 68 -13.23 1.17 16.80
C TYR A 68 -11.90 0.47 16.54
N LEU A 69 -11.30 0.80 15.40
CA LEU A 69 -9.91 0.52 15.07
C LEU A 69 -9.34 1.70 14.29
N VAL A 70 -8.20 2.19 14.73
CA VAL A 70 -7.41 3.21 14.05
C VAL A 70 -6.01 2.66 13.84
N ASN A 71 -5.48 2.80 12.63
CA ASN A 71 -4.15 2.36 12.29
C ASN A 71 -3.44 3.39 11.40
N ALA A 72 -2.16 3.62 11.69
CA ALA A 72 -1.29 4.43 10.86
C ALA A 72 0.06 3.73 10.68
N SER A 73 0.61 3.78 9.47
CA SER A 73 1.96 3.29 9.20
C SER A 73 2.73 4.20 8.27
N LEU A 74 4.03 4.33 8.54
CA LEU A 74 5.02 4.96 7.69
C LEU A 74 6.11 3.93 7.37
N ALA A 75 6.50 3.84 6.11
CA ALA A 75 7.65 3.04 5.69
C ALA A 75 8.51 3.82 4.70
N GLN A 76 9.82 3.62 4.79
CA GLN A 76 10.80 4.02 3.79
C GLN A 76 11.64 2.79 3.47
N THR A 77 11.69 2.37 2.21
CA THR A 77 12.66 1.37 1.76
C THR A 77 13.99 2.05 1.44
N GLY A 78 15.10 1.34 1.62
CA GLY A 78 16.42 1.82 1.21
C GLY A 78 16.66 1.64 -0.28
N SER A 79 17.80 2.13 -0.75
CA SER A 79 18.24 1.95 -2.13
C SER A 79 18.55 0.48 -2.39
N SER A 80 17.96 -0.09 -3.44
CA SER A 80 18.24 -1.47 -3.83
C SER A 80 19.59 -1.56 -4.53
N VAL A 81 20.37 -2.59 -4.18
CA VAL A 81 21.69 -2.87 -4.77
C VAL A 81 21.75 -4.31 -5.25
N ASP A 82 22.66 -4.60 -6.17
CA ASP A 82 23.03 -5.96 -6.52
C ASP A 82 24.08 -6.54 -5.55
N ALA A 83 24.55 -7.77 -5.83
CA ALA A 83 25.51 -8.47 -5.00
C ALA A 83 26.89 -7.78 -4.91
N ASP A 84 27.24 -6.95 -5.90
CA ASP A 84 28.49 -6.21 -5.95
C ASP A 84 28.36 -4.83 -5.28
N GLY A 85 27.15 -4.46 -4.84
CA GLY A 85 26.86 -3.17 -4.20
C GLY A 85 26.54 -2.06 -5.20
N GLN A 86 26.35 -2.39 -6.48
CA GLN A 86 25.94 -1.42 -7.48
C GLN A 86 24.44 -1.12 -7.30
N TYR A 87 24.09 0.17 -7.24
CA TYR A 87 22.70 0.58 -7.16
C TYR A 87 21.92 0.13 -8.38
N LEU A 88 20.80 -0.55 -8.14
CA LEU A 88 19.84 -0.86 -9.17
C LEU A 88 19.19 0.41 -9.69
N SER A 89 18.73 0.39 -10.95
CA SER A 89 18.02 1.52 -11.51
C SER A 89 16.78 1.86 -10.66
N PRO A 90 16.58 3.12 -10.28
CA PRO A 90 15.41 3.51 -9.48
C PRO A 90 14.11 3.39 -10.28
N ARG A 91 14.18 3.39 -11.63
CA ARG A 91 12.99 3.39 -12.48
C ARG A 91 12.17 2.11 -12.30
N GLN A 92 10.89 2.25 -11.91
CA GLN A 92 10.00 1.12 -11.62
C GLN A 92 10.55 0.11 -10.58
N GLY A 93 11.49 0.53 -9.74
CA GLY A 93 12.06 -0.29 -8.67
C GLY A 93 11.22 -0.30 -7.40
N LEU A 94 11.51 -1.24 -6.49
CA LEU A 94 10.90 -1.31 -5.14
C LEU A 94 11.76 -0.61 -4.07
N GLY A 95 12.98 -0.24 -4.41
CA GLY A 95 13.87 0.55 -3.56
C GLY A 95 13.40 2.00 -3.44
N ASP A 96 13.93 2.68 -2.43
CA ASP A 96 13.75 4.12 -2.21
C ASP A 96 12.28 4.58 -2.30
N THR A 97 11.37 3.83 -1.69
CA THR A 97 9.94 4.10 -1.74
C THR A 97 9.45 4.52 -0.37
N ARG A 98 8.74 5.65 -0.31
CA ARG A 98 8.08 6.14 0.90
C ARG A 98 6.59 5.86 0.84
N ALA A 99 6.12 5.08 1.81
CA ALA A 99 4.72 4.68 1.92
C ALA A 99 4.07 5.17 3.21
N TYR A 100 2.82 5.59 3.09
CA TYR A 100 1.94 5.99 4.18
C TYR A 100 0.64 5.20 4.08
N ASN A 101 0.15 4.73 5.21
CA ASN A 101 -1.17 4.12 5.32
C ASN A 101 -1.90 4.70 6.52
N ALA A 102 -3.16 5.05 6.35
CA ALA A 102 -4.06 5.41 7.42
C ALA A 102 -5.37 4.63 7.25
N LEU A 103 -5.84 4.00 8.31
CA LEU A 103 -7.06 3.20 8.33
C LEU A 103 -7.88 3.58 9.56
N VAL A 104 -9.16 3.85 9.34
CA VAL A 104 -10.15 3.99 10.41
C VAL A 104 -11.27 3.02 10.12
N LYS A 105 -11.71 2.33 11.15
CA LYS A 105 -12.83 1.42 11.10
C LYS A 105 -13.69 1.61 12.34
N LEU A 106 -14.97 1.89 12.14
CA LEU A 106 -15.94 2.14 13.20
C LEU A 106 -17.07 1.13 13.07
N GLY A 107 -17.55 0.62 14.19
CA GLY A 107 -18.63 -0.35 14.27
C GLY A 107 -19.67 0.09 15.29
N TYR A 108 -20.94 -0.18 15.02
CA TYR A 108 -22.02 0.01 15.97
C TYR A 108 -22.95 -1.21 15.96
N SER A 109 -23.09 -1.86 17.11
CA SER A 109 -23.99 -2.99 17.32
C SER A 109 -25.35 -2.49 17.77
N PHE A 110 -26.34 -2.51 16.88
CA PHE A 110 -27.73 -2.22 17.26
C PHE A 110 -28.26 -3.30 18.23
N SER A 111 -27.87 -4.55 17.97
CA SER A 111 -28.11 -5.74 18.79
C SER A 111 -26.97 -6.75 18.60
N ASP A 112 -27.00 -7.86 19.34
CA ASP A 112 -26.04 -8.97 19.17
C ASP A 112 -26.10 -9.61 17.77
N LYS A 113 -27.15 -9.31 17.00
CA LYS A 113 -27.39 -9.84 15.67
C LYS A 113 -27.18 -8.81 14.56
N THR A 114 -27.36 -7.52 14.83
CA THR A 114 -27.36 -6.45 13.82
C THR A 114 -26.24 -5.46 14.08
N ASN A 115 -25.33 -5.32 13.12
CA ASN A 115 -24.14 -4.48 13.21
C ASN A 115 -23.97 -3.60 11.97
N LEU A 116 -23.62 -2.34 12.19
CA LEU A 116 -23.17 -1.42 11.16
C LEU A 116 -21.65 -1.24 11.25
N GLU A 117 -20.96 -1.25 10.12
CA GLU A 117 -19.51 -1.14 10.02
C GLU A 117 -19.15 -0.12 8.94
N LEU A 118 -18.41 0.92 9.30
CA LEU A 118 -17.83 1.90 8.40
C LEU A 118 -16.32 1.70 8.38
N MET A 119 -15.72 1.76 7.19
CA MET A 119 -14.27 1.74 7.03
C MET A 119 -13.84 2.81 6.03
N TYR A 120 -12.73 3.45 6.33
CA TYR A 120 -12.02 4.32 5.41
C TYR A 120 -10.51 4.05 5.49
N ASN A 121 -9.88 3.90 4.33
CA ASN A 121 -8.45 3.68 4.18
C ASN A 121 -7.86 4.64 3.15
N LEU A 122 -6.73 5.25 3.50
CA LEU A 122 -5.89 6.04 2.61
C LEU A 122 -4.50 5.41 2.55
N TYR A 123 -4.09 5.03 1.35
CA TYR A 123 -2.76 4.54 1.06
C TYR A 123 -2.04 5.46 0.06
N LYS A 124 -0.77 5.76 0.32
CA LYS A 124 0.13 6.48 -0.58
C LYS A 124 1.46 5.73 -0.62
N SER A 125 2.07 5.61 -1.78
CA SER A 125 3.39 5.00 -1.93
C SER A 125 4.08 5.63 -3.12
N ARG A 126 5.14 6.39 -2.89
CA ARG A 126 5.84 7.11 -3.95
C ARG A 126 7.33 6.88 -3.86
N GLN A 127 7.98 6.92 -5.00
CA GLN A 127 9.43 6.98 -5.07
C GLN A 127 9.93 8.23 -4.34
N ASN A 128 10.92 8.02 -3.50
CA ASN A 128 11.64 9.00 -2.70
C ASN A 128 13.11 8.58 -2.69
N SER A 129 13.79 8.80 -3.81
CA SER A 129 15.15 8.34 -4.09
C SER A 129 16.11 9.51 -4.32
N LEU A 130 17.37 9.31 -3.93
CA LEU A 130 18.50 10.17 -4.29
C LEU A 130 19.15 9.73 -5.61
N LEU A 131 18.62 8.67 -6.24
CA LEU A 131 19.16 8.08 -7.45
C LEU A 131 18.35 8.53 -8.66
N ILE A 132 19.06 8.75 -9.76
CA ILE A 132 18.52 8.86 -11.11
C ILE A 132 19.02 7.69 -11.94
N ALA A 133 18.22 7.30 -12.93
CA ALA A 133 18.53 6.15 -13.76
C ALA A 133 19.50 6.52 -14.88
N SER A 134 20.69 5.91 -14.90
CA SER A 134 21.79 6.21 -15.84
C SER A 134 22.27 4.97 -16.60
N GLY A 135 22.80 5.20 -17.80
CA GLY A 135 23.29 4.15 -18.70
C GLY A 135 22.18 3.23 -19.22
N GLY A 136 22.56 1.99 -19.52
CA GLY A 136 21.69 0.96 -20.08
C GLY A 136 21.69 0.99 -21.61
N LYS A 137 22.25 -0.06 -22.22
CA LYS A 137 22.14 -0.35 -23.64
C LYS A 137 21.66 -1.77 -23.82
N TYR A 138 20.62 -1.96 -24.63
CA TYR A 138 19.97 -3.26 -24.80
C TYR A 138 21.00 -4.32 -25.19
N LEU A 139 21.00 -5.44 -24.46
CA LEU A 139 21.96 -6.56 -24.61
C LEU A 139 23.45 -6.24 -24.36
N GLU A 140 23.82 -5.01 -23.98
CA GLU A 140 25.22 -4.64 -23.77
C GLU A 140 25.53 -4.24 -22.33
N SER A 141 24.70 -3.39 -21.72
CA SER A 141 24.93 -2.93 -20.35
C SER A 141 23.62 -2.71 -19.61
N PRO A 142 23.57 -3.03 -18.30
CA PRO A 142 22.40 -2.75 -17.49
C PRO A 142 22.25 -1.24 -17.26
N ARG A 143 21.00 -0.82 -17.02
CA ARG A 143 20.73 0.50 -16.48
C ARG A 143 20.93 0.47 -14.96
N ILE A 144 21.65 1.46 -14.43
CA ILE A 144 21.99 1.53 -13.01
C ILE A 144 21.40 2.79 -12.36
N GLY A 145 21.41 2.82 -11.03
CA GLY A 145 21.16 4.03 -10.26
C GLY A 145 22.46 4.80 -10.04
N VAL A 146 22.45 6.11 -10.28
CA VAL A 146 23.54 7.02 -9.90
C VAL A 146 22.95 8.17 -9.09
N ARG A 147 23.71 8.73 -8.16
CA ARG A 147 23.24 9.89 -7.40
C ARG A 147 23.01 11.07 -8.33
N GLY A 148 21.88 11.73 -8.15
CA GLY A 148 21.51 12.90 -8.93
C GLY A 148 20.14 13.43 -8.52
N GLU A 149 19.76 14.55 -9.12
CA GLU A 149 18.47 15.18 -8.85
C GLU A 149 17.50 14.91 -9.99
N GLN A 150 16.28 14.49 -9.66
CA GLN A 150 15.18 14.47 -10.62
C GLN A 150 14.84 15.92 -11.03
N PRO A 151 14.39 16.15 -12.28
CA PRO A 151 13.87 17.45 -12.68
C PRO A 151 12.81 17.96 -11.69
N LYS A 152 12.75 19.27 -11.43
CA LYS A 152 11.79 19.84 -10.46
C LYS A 152 10.33 19.60 -10.87
N GLU A 153 10.11 19.45 -12.16
CA GLU A 153 8.82 19.18 -12.78
C GLU A 153 8.43 17.69 -12.68
N ALA A 154 9.37 16.81 -12.32
CA ALA A 154 9.13 15.38 -12.22
C ALA A 154 8.18 15.06 -11.06
N ILE A 155 7.03 14.50 -11.39
CA ILE A 155 6.08 13.99 -10.39
C ILE A 155 6.60 12.62 -9.93
N PRO A 156 6.80 12.40 -8.61
CA PRO A 156 7.28 11.11 -8.12
C PRO A 156 6.38 9.94 -8.55
N GLU A 157 7.01 8.89 -9.09
CA GLU A 157 6.35 7.66 -9.51
C GLU A 157 5.71 6.93 -8.31
N GLY A 158 4.65 6.16 -8.58
CA GLY A 158 3.94 5.34 -7.61
C GLY A 158 2.48 5.72 -7.39
N VAL A 159 1.90 5.20 -6.32
CA VAL A 159 0.52 5.48 -5.89
C VAL A 159 0.46 6.87 -5.24
N ALA A 160 -0.04 7.84 -6.01
CA ALA A 160 -0.22 9.20 -5.53
C ALA A 160 -1.24 9.25 -4.38
N TYR A 161 -2.33 8.51 -4.51
CA TYR A 161 -3.30 8.22 -3.46
C TYR A 161 -4.16 7.02 -3.85
N ASN A 162 -4.65 6.29 -2.85
CA ASN A 162 -5.67 5.28 -2.97
C ASN A 162 -6.62 5.40 -1.77
N HIS A 163 -7.80 5.95 -2.01
CA HIS A 163 -8.89 6.05 -1.06
C HIS A 163 -9.80 4.84 -1.24
N ASN A 164 -10.09 4.12 -0.15
CA ASN A 164 -11.07 3.03 -0.15
C ASN A 164 -12.00 3.23 1.04
N ALA A 165 -13.29 3.14 0.81
CA ALA A 165 -14.29 3.23 1.85
C ALA A 165 -15.37 2.16 1.66
N TYR A 166 -15.93 1.69 2.76
CA TYR A 166 -17.19 0.95 2.72
C TYR A 166 -18.07 1.29 3.91
N LEU A 167 -19.37 1.17 3.69
CA LEU A 167 -20.38 1.07 4.73
C LEU A 167 -21.06 -0.30 4.57
N LYS A 168 -21.19 -1.04 5.66
CA LYS A 168 -21.74 -2.39 5.65
C LYS A 168 -22.68 -2.60 6.82
N LEU A 169 -23.89 -3.08 6.53
CA LEU A 169 -24.87 -3.52 7.50
C LEU A 169 -24.96 -5.05 7.45
N THR A 170 -24.78 -5.71 8.57
CA THR A 170 -25.02 -7.14 8.71
C THR A 170 -26.09 -7.39 9.76
N SER A 171 -27.01 -8.31 9.48
CA SER A 171 -28.02 -8.75 10.43
C SER A 171 -28.21 -10.25 10.33
N ARG A 172 -27.98 -10.96 11.43
CA ARG A 172 -28.18 -12.41 11.51
C ARG A 172 -29.59 -12.74 11.95
N ASP A 173 -30.12 -13.85 11.44
CA ASP A 173 -31.48 -14.32 11.75
C ASP A 173 -32.56 -13.22 11.61
N ILE A 174 -32.55 -12.44 10.52
CA ILE A 174 -33.64 -11.48 10.26
C ILE A 174 -34.99 -12.20 10.14
N PHE A 175 -34.93 -13.42 9.61
CA PHE A 175 -35.96 -14.45 9.68
C PHE A 175 -35.27 -15.77 10.06
N LYS A 176 -36.04 -16.81 10.37
CA LYS A 176 -35.48 -18.13 10.73
C LYS A 176 -34.52 -18.61 9.64
N TYR A 177 -33.24 -18.84 10.00
CA TYR A 177 -32.18 -19.29 9.09
C TYR A 177 -31.87 -18.32 7.93
N THR A 178 -32.19 -17.03 8.07
CA THR A 178 -31.92 -16.02 7.04
C THR A 178 -31.00 -14.94 7.59
N ASP A 179 -29.82 -14.83 7.00
CA ASP A 179 -28.87 -13.74 7.24
C ASP A 179 -28.99 -12.69 6.13
N PHE A 180 -28.77 -11.43 6.51
CA PHE A 180 -28.79 -10.29 5.60
C PHE A 180 -27.47 -9.52 5.70
N GLU A 181 -26.89 -9.23 4.55
CA GLU A 181 -25.76 -8.32 4.41
C GLU A 181 -26.01 -7.33 3.27
N ALA A 182 -25.81 -6.05 3.55
CA ALA A 182 -25.79 -5.00 2.54
C ALA A 182 -24.50 -4.19 2.69
N SER A 183 -23.83 -3.89 1.58
CA SER A 183 -22.64 -3.04 1.58
C SER A 183 -22.62 -2.04 0.43
N LEU A 184 -22.10 -0.86 0.72
CA LEU A 184 -21.79 0.20 -0.24
C LEU A 184 -20.28 0.45 -0.20
N GLN A 185 -19.64 0.50 -1.36
CA GLN A 185 -18.19 0.61 -1.47
C GLN A 185 -17.83 1.73 -2.44
N ALA A 186 -16.79 2.50 -2.10
CA ALA A 186 -16.26 3.57 -2.92
C ALA A 186 -14.73 3.52 -2.96
N ARG A 187 -14.17 3.80 -4.14
CA ARG A 187 -12.72 3.82 -4.36
C ARG A 187 -12.32 4.99 -5.26
N SER A 188 -11.23 5.65 -4.92
CA SER A 188 -10.57 6.66 -5.76
C SER A 188 -9.06 6.43 -5.75
N LEU A 189 -8.47 6.26 -6.93
CA LEU A 189 -7.07 5.88 -7.11
C LEU A 189 -6.40 6.81 -8.12
N LYS A 190 -5.20 7.30 -7.79
CA LYS A 190 -4.29 7.94 -8.75
C LYS A 190 -2.91 7.30 -8.67
N VAL A 191 -2.40 6.88 -9.81
CA VAL A 191 -1.06 6.27 -9.98
C VAL A 191 -0.29 7.08 -11.01
N VAL A 192 0.98 7.34 -10.71
CA VAL A 192 1.95 7.95 -11.62
C VAL A 192 2.91 6.84 -12.02
N TYR A 193 2.88 6.43 -13.29
CA TYR A 193 3.69 5.30 -13.76
C TYR A 193 5.10 5.70 -14.15
N ASP A 194 5.25 6.90 -14.72
CA ASP A 194 6.51 7.36 -15.29
C ASP A 194 6.42 8.87 -15.53
N TYR A 195 7.50 9.57 -15.31
CA TYR A 195 7.67 10.94 -15.77
C TYR A 195 8.64 10.96 -16.95
N ARG A 196 8.19 11.46 -18.10
CA ARG A 196 9.01 11.57 -19.31
C ARG A 196 8.88 12.97 -19.89
N THR A 197 10.02 13.57 -20.18
CA THR A 197 10.10 14.67 -21.15
C THR A 197 10.28 14.04 -22.52
N VAL A 198 9.37 14.38 -23.45
CA VAL A 198 9.53 14.01 -24.85
C VAL A 198 10.55 14.98 -25.44
N ASP A 199 11.72 14.50 -25.82
CA ASP A 199 12.67 15.23 -26.64
C ASP A 199 12.27 15.01 -28.10
N PRO A 200 11.70 16.01 -28.81
CA PRO A 200 11.22 15.83 -30.18
C PRO A 200 12.34 15.50 -31.18
N GLN A 201 13.61 15.72 -30.81
CA GLN A 201 14.76 15.50 -31.68
C GLN A 201 15.45 14.15 -31.46
N LYS A 202 15.09 13.40 -30.40
CA LYS A 202 15.58 12.04 -30.19
C LYS A 202 14.59 11.03 -30.72
N ASN A 203 14.97 10.33 -31.79
CA ASN A 203 14.24 9.15 -32.26
C ASN A 203 14.04 8.16 -31.11
N SER A 204 12.87 7.52 -31.11
CA SER A 204 12.40 6.59 -30.07
C SER A 204 13.49 5.60 -29.63
N ARG A 205 13.72 5.53 -28.31
CA ARG A 205 14.78 4.78 -27.60
C ARG A 205 14.64 3.24 -27.65
N TRP A 206 14.23 2.67 -28.77
CA TRP A 206 14.36 1.22 -28.98
C TRP A 206 15.75 0.84 -29.52
N GLU A 207 16.65 1.81 -29.64
CA GLU A 207 18.09 1.65 -29.90
C GLU A 207 18.92 1.97 -28.64
#